data_AF-A0A954YE78-F1
#
_entry.id   AF-A0A954YE78-F1
#
_cell.length_a   1.000
_cell.length_b   1.000
_cell.length_c   1.000
_cell.angle_alpha   90.00
_cell.angle_beta   90.00
_cell.angle_gamma   90.00
#
_symmetry.space_group_name_H-M   'P 1'
#
loop_
_entity.id
_entity.type
_entity.pdbx_description
1 polymer ?
#
loop_
_entity_poly.entity_id
_entity_poly.type
_entity_poly.pdbx_seq_one_letter_code
_entity_poly.pdbx_strand_id
1 'polypeptide(L)'
;MAMSCAVARDALWEWLHAEDDADSSLSAHVESCAACRERIVEMRALLDDLQKISVDEAPVTVTSTTPTQVDDFRVLGQLGAGGMGVVYEAEQISPRRRVALKVIRGGRFVDDAQVRMFQREAQTLARLQHPGIATIFAAGQTGEGQHFFAMERIDGVALNDFVNGHTQPPRAPLGLRDRIELFIRVCDAIRYAHQRGVIHRDLKPSNILVTRDGEPKVLDFGLARLIEPDEAAPSIQTETGRVMGTLQYMSPEQARGATQEIDTRTDVYALGVILYEILTGSPPYEVT
;
A
#
# COMPACT_ATOMS: atom_id res chain seq x y z
N MET A 1 29.76 14.18 -35.42
CA MET A 1 30.45 13.81 -34.17
C MET A 1 30.02 14.83 -33.13
N ALA A 2 28.84 14.63 -32.51
CA ALA A 2 28.27 15.60 -31.59
C ALA A 2 29.04 15.55 -30.26
N MET A 3 29.54 16.69 -29.80
CA MET A 3 30.23 16.80 -28.51
C MET A 3 29.30 16.27 -27.41
N SER A 4 29.77 15.27 -26.65
CA SER A 4 29.04 14.78 -25.48
C SER A 4 28.95 15.91 -24.46
N CYS A 5 27.76 16.48 -24.30
CA CYS A 5 27.51 17.46 -23.26
C CYS A 5 27.67 16.80 -21.89
N ALA A 6 28.42 17.45 -20.99
CA ALA A 6 28.68 16.97 -19.63
C ALA A 6 27.56 17.30 -18.63
N VAL A 7 26.54 18.05 -19.05
CA VAL A 7 25.39 18.38 -18.20
C VAL A 7 24.53 17.13 -18.02
N ALA A 8 24.39 16.70 -16.77
CA ALA A 8 23.56 15.57 -16.39
C ALA A 8 22.07 15.87 -16.66
N ARG A 9 21.31 14.82 -17.00
CA ARG A 9 19.87 14.92 -17.27
C ARG A 9 19.10 15.47 -16.06
N ASP A 10 19.54 15.11 -14.86
CA ASP A 10 18.92 15.52 -13.60
C ASP A 10 19.08 17.03 -13.35
N ALA A 11 20.24 17.60 -13.70
CA ALA A 11 20.47 19.05 -13.62
C ALA A 11 19.60 19.86 -14.58
N LEU A 12 19.33 19.33 -15.79
CA LEU A 12 18.37 19.93 -16.74
C LEU A 12 16.92 19.81 -16.25
N TRP A 13 16.59 18.74 -15.52
CA TRP A 13 15.27 18.50 -14.96
C TRP A 13 14.99 19.44 -13.77
N GLU A 14 15.92 19.56 -12.83
CA GLU A 14 15.84 20.51 -11.71
C GLU A 14 15.68 21.96 -12.21
N TRP A 15 16.44 22.36 -13.24
CA TRP A 15 16.33 23.68 -13.86
C TRP A 15 14.96 23.93 -14.52
N LEU A 16 14.34 22.91 -15.12
CA LEU A 16 13.05 23.04 -15.79
C LEU A 16 11.89 23.23 -14.80
N HIS A 17 12.09 22.86 -13.53
CA HIS A 17 11.09 22.86 -12.47
C HIS A 17 11.32 23.91 -11.37
N ALA A 18 12.44 24.63 -11.38
CA ALA A 18 12.69 25.71 -10.43
C ALA A 18 11.83 26.94 -10.78
N GLU A 19 10.99 27.39 -9.83
CA GLU A 19 10.04 28.51 -10.05
C GLU A 19 10.68 29.91 -9.97
N ASP A 20 11.91 30.05 -9.49
CA ASP A 20 12.63 31.33 -9.54
C ASP A 20 14.15 31.14 -9.44
N ASP A 21 14.87 31.92 -10.25
CA ASP A 21 16.33 32.07 -10.32
C ASP A 21 17.14 30.82 -10.76
N ALA A 22 16.83 30.37 -11.97
CA ALA A 22 17.60 29.36 -12.69
C ALA A 22 19.07 29.78 -12.83
N ASP A 23 19.99 28.94 -12.36
CA ASP A 23 21.45 29.09 -12.47
C ASP A 23 21.84 29.70 -13.83
N SER A 24 22.26 30.97 -13.81
CA SER A 24 22.56 31.77 -15.01
C SER A 24 23.55 31.08 -15.96
N SER A 25 24.42 30.21 -15.40
CA SER A 25 25.38 29.44 -16.19
C SER A 25 24.72 28.30 -16.98
N LEU A 26 23.68 27.66 -16.42
CA LEU A 26 22.94 26.59 -17.07
C LEU A 26 22.00 27.14 -18.15
N SER A 27 21.40 28.30 -17.91
CA SER A 27 20.59 29.01 -18.92
C SER A 27 21.41 29.37 -20.16
N ALA A 28 22.57 30.00 -19.98
CA ALA A 28 23.49 30.34 -21.08
C ALA A 28 24.03 29.09 -21.81
N HIS A 29 24.22 27.99 -21.08
CA HIS A 29 24.63 26.72 -21.67
C HIS A 29 23.51 26.10 -22.55
N VAL A 30 22.27 26.09 -22.08
CA VAL A 30 21.11 25.60 -22.85
C VAL A 30 20.92 26.40 -24.14
N GLU A 31 21.10 27.72 -24.09
CA GLU A 31 21.02 28.58 -25.27
C GLU A 31 22.10 28.31 -26.32
N SER A 32 23.27 27.80 -25.92
CA SER A 32 24.40 27.51 -26.82
C SER A 32 24.53 26.03 -27.22
N CYS A 33 24.00 25.09 -26.43
CA CYS A 33 24.12 23.65 -26.67
C CYS A 33 22.89 23.05 -27.39
N ALA A 34 23.07 22.64 -28.65
CA ALA A 34 22.00 22.02 -29.44
C ALA A 34 21.45 20.72 -28.83
N ALA A 35 22.33 19.88 -28.26
CA ALA A 35 21.93 18.62 -27.64
C ALA A 35 21.08 18.80 -26.36
N CYS A 36 21.37 19.84 -25.56
CA CYS A 36 20.55 20.17 -24.39
C CYS A 36 19.19 20.74 -24.79
N ARG A 37 19.12 21.54 -25.87
CA ARG A 37 17.84 22.03 -26.38
C ARG A 37 16.94 20.91 -26.87
N GLU A 38 17.49 19.96 -27.63
CA GLU A 38 16.74 18.81 -28.12
C GLU A 38 16.19 17.97 -26.96
N ARG A 39 17.02 17.71 -25.94
CA ARG A 39 16.58 17.03 -24.70
C ARG A 39 15.50 17.78 -23.93
N ILE A 40 15.59 19.11 -23.84
CA ILE A 40 14.55 19.93 -23.20
C ILE A 40 13.24 19.87 -23.98
N VAL A 41 13.29 19.88 -25.32
CA VAL A 41 12.09 19.74 -26.16
C VAL A 41 11.46 18.36 -25.94
N GLU A 42 12.25 17.28 -25.89
CA GLU A 42 11.77 15.94 -25.55
C GLU A 42 11.13 15.90 -24.15
N MET A 43 11.80 16.48 -23.14
CA MET A 43 11.29 16.53 -21.75
C MET A 43 9.99 17.35 -21.64
N ARG A 44 9.88 18.46 -22.37
CA ARG A 44 8.65 19.28 -22.42
C ARG A 44 7.52 18.56 -23.16
N ALA A 45 7.81 17.87 -24.26
CA ALA A 45 6.81 17.07 -24.96
C ALA A 45 6.25 15.96 -24.06
N LEU A 46 7.12 15.30 -23.28
CA LEU A 46 6.70 14.31 -22.29
C LEU A 46 5.85 14.94 -21.16
N LEU A 47 6.19 16.14 -20.70
CA LEU A 47 5.40 16.87 -19.70
C LEU A 47 4.04 17.32 -20.25
N ASP A 48 3.99 17.82 -21.48
CA ASP A 48 2.74 18.18 -22.16
C ASP A 48 1.86 16.95 -22.39
N ASP A 49 2.43 15.79 -22.73
CA ASP A 49 1.68 14.55 -22.87
C ASP A 49 1.19 14.02 -21.51
N LEU A 50 1.95 14.21 -20.43
CA LEU A 50 1.51 13.93 -19.05
C LEU A 50 0.41 14.90 -18.59
N GLN A 51 0.45 16.17 -19.00
CA GLN A 51 -0.60 17.14 -18.72
C GLN A 51 -1.86 16.87 -19.54
N LYS A 52 -1.75 16.34 -20.76
CA LYS A 52 -2.92 15.86 -21.55
C LYS A 52 -3.55 14.58 -20.97
N ILE A 53 -2.81 13.85 -20.13
CA ILE A 53 -3.34 12.72 -19.33
C ILE A 53 -4.05 13.24 -18.06
N SER A 54 -3.95 14.54 -17.75
CA SER A 54 -4.87 15.17 -16.79
C SER A 54 -6.25 15.26 -17.41
N VAL A 55 -7.14 14.43 -16.89
CA VAL A 55 -8.51 14.22 -17.35
C VAL A 55 -9.29 15.51 -17.17
N ASP A 56 -10.10 15.88 -18.17
CA ASP A 56 -11.21 16.82 -18.05
C ASP A 56 -11.95 16.57 -16.71
N GLU A 57 -11.77 17.47 -15.74
CA GLU A 57 -12.60 17.54 -14.55
C GLU A 57 -13.98 18.04 -14.95
N ALA A 58 -14.84 17.13 -15.40
CA ALA A 58 -16.25 17.24 -15.04
C ALA A 58 -16.32 17.03 -13.53
N PRO A 59 -16.88 17.97 -12.74
CA PRO A 59 -16.96 17.82 -11.30
C PRO A 59 -17.93 16.68 -10.99
N VAL A 60 -17.40 15.47 -10.83
CA VAL A 60 -18.11 14.40 -10.16
C VAL A 60 -17.99 14.71 -8.68
N THR A 61 -18.94 15.49 -8.18
CA THR A 61 -19.22 15.59 -6.75
C THR A 61 -19.63 14.21 -6.28
N VAL A 62 -18.67 13.35 -5.94
CA VAL A 62 -18.95 12.11 -5.21
C VAL A 62 -19.22 12.55 -3.78
N THR A 63 -20.48 12.85 -3.49
CA THR A 63 -21.01 12.64 -2.15
C THR A 63 -20.76 11.17 -1.83
N SER A 64 -19.70 10.88 -1.08
CA SER A 64 -19.46 9.54 -0.55
C SER A 64 -20.52 9.24 0.49
N THR A 65 -21.72 8.85 0.06
CA THR A 65 -22.71 8.29 0.97
C THR A 65 -22.17 6.95 1.43
N THR A 66 -21.70 6.90 2.69
CA THR A 66 -21.39 5.64 3.36
C THR A 66 -22.56 4.68 3.15
N PRO A 67 -22.36 3.53 2.51
CA PRO A 67 -23.46 2.62 2.23
C PRO A 67 -24.05 2.16 3.56
N THR A 68 -25.37 2.23 3.71
CA THR A 68 -26.04 1.82 4.96
C THR A 68 -25.90 0.30 5.20
N GLN A 69 -25.79 -0.46 4.11
CA GLN A 69 -25.64 -1.91 4.14
C GLN A 69 -24.88 -2.39 2.90
N VAL A 70 -24.07 -3.42 3.08
CA VAL A 70 -23.36 -4.15 2.03
C VAL A 70 -23.65 -5.64 2.26
N ASP A 71 -24.44 -6.26 1.38
CA ASP A 71 -24.85 -7.66 1.52
C ASP A 71 -25.43 -7.96 2.93
N ASP A 72 -24.92 -8.96 3.66
CA ASP A 72 -25.32 -9.31 5.03
C ASP A 72 -24.72 -8.39 6.12
N PHE A 73 -24.09 -7.26 5.75
CA PHE A 73 -23.36 -6.38 6.66
C PHE A 73 -23.98 -4.99 6.75
N ARG A 74 -24.52 -4.65 7.92
CA ARG A 74 -24.97 -3.28 8.23
C ARG A 74 -23.76 -2.42 8.59
N VAL A 75 -23.53 -1.33 7.88
CA VAL A 75 -22.41 -0.42 8.15
C VAL A 75 -22.75 0.47 9.35
N LEU A 76 -21.81 0.56 10.29
CA LEU A 76 -21.93 1.37 11.51
C LEU A 76 -21.12 2.68 11.42
N GLY A 77 -20.03 2.67 10.64
CA GLY A 77 -19.17 3.83 10.44
C GLY A 77 -17.94 3.48 9.61
N GLN A 78 -17.15 4.48 9.25
CA GLN A 78 -15.90 4.30 8.53
C GLN A 78 -14.73 4.20 9.52
N LEU A 79 -13.88 3.19 9.36
CA LEU A 79 -12.65 3.01 10.13
C LEU A 79 -11.45 3.66 9.42
N GLY A 80 -11.42 3.64 8.10
CA GLY A 80 -10.36 4.24 7.31
C GLY A 80 -10.61 4.17 5.81
N ALA A 81 -9.85 4.94 5.04
CA ALA A 81 -9.84 4.87 3.57
C ALA A 81 -8.40 5.02 3.04
N GLY A 82 -8.09 4.27 1.99
CA GLY A 82 -6.82 4.31 1.27
C GLY A 82 -6.99 4.00 -0.22
N GLY A 83 -5.89 3.95 -0.96
CA GLY A 83 -5.93 3.77 -2.43
C GLY A 83 -6.67 2.50 -2.87
N MET A 84 -6.53 1.42 -2.11
CA MET A 84 -7.17 0.13 -2.43
C MET A 84 -8.64 0.03 -2.01
N GLY A 85 -9.19 0.97 -1.24
CA GLY A 85 -10.55 0.81 -0.74
C GLY A 85 -10.89 1.59 0.53
N VAL A 86 -12.10 1.34 1.02
CA VAL A 86 -12.62 1.90 2.27
C VAL A 86 -12.88 0.76 3.24
N VAL A 87 -12.44 0.91 4.49
CA VAL A 87 -12.69 -0.03 5.58
C VAL A 87 -13.76 0.57 6.49
N TYR A 88 -14.83 -0.18 6.67
CA TYR A 88 -15.96 0.17 7.52
C TYR A 88 -16.00 -0.70 8.77
N GLU A 89 -16.49 -0.15 9.86
CA GLU A 89 -17.02 -0.95 10.95
C GLU A 89 -18.44 -1.37 10.56
N ALA A 90 -18.71 -2.67 10.62
CA ALA A 90 -20.01 -3.21 10.27
C ALA A 90 -20.47 -4.28 11.27
N GLU A 91 -21.78 -4.51 11.33
CA GLU A 91 -22.41 -5.63 12.01
C GLU A 91 -22.91 -6.61 10.95
N GLN A 92 -22.38 -7.84 10.95
CA GLN A 92 -22.99 -8.95 10.23
C GLN A 92 -24.36 -9.24 10.84
N ILE A 93 -25.39 -9.42 10.02
CA ILE A 93 -26.75 -9.68 10.50
C ILE A 93 -26.89 -11.15 10.95
N SER A 94 -26.34 -12.11 10.18
CA SER A 94 -26.46 -13.54 10.53
C SER A 94 -25.22 -14.38 10.16
N PRO A 95 -24.46 -14.90 11.15
CA PRO A 95 -24.61 -14.70 12.58
C PRO A 95 -24.20 -13.28 13.01
N ARG A 96 -24.80 -12.79 14.09
CA ARG A 96 -24.57 -11.42 14.57
C ARG A 96 -23.16 -11.25 15.13
N ARG A 97 -22.33 -10.41 14.49
CA ARG A 97 -20.99 -10.05 14.98
C ARG A 97 -20.51 -8.71 14.42
N ARG A 98 -19.63 -8.01 15.15
CA ARG A 98 -18.91 -6.85 14.63
C ARG A 98 -17.72 -7.29 13.77
N VAL A 99 -17.53 -6.65 12.64
CA VAL A 99 -16.48 -6.94 11.66
C VAL A 99 -15.84 -5.65 11.16
N ALA A 100 -14.62 -5.77 10.64
CA ALA A 100 -14.07 -4.81 9.71
C ALA A 100 -14.46 -5.23 8.29
N LEU A 101 -15.11 -4.34 7.55
CA LEU A 101 -15.60 -4.58 6.19
C LEU A 101 -14.80 -3.72 5.21
N LYS A 102 -13.89 -4.33 4.46
CA LYS A 102 -13.08 -3.65 3.44
C LYS A 102 -13.77 -3.76 2.08
N VAL A 103 -14.20 -2.64 1.52
CA VAL A 103 -14.80 -2.54 0.17
C VAL A 103 -13.75 -1.97 -0.77
N ILE A 104 -13.48 -2.69 -1.87
CA ILE A 104 -12.43 -2.36 -2.83
C ILE A 104 -12.96 -1.37 -3.88
N ARG A 105 -12.18 -0.32 -4.15
CA ARG A 105 -12.49 0.67 -5.19
C ARG A 105 -12.22 0.09 -6.58
N GLY A 106 -12.98 0.50 -7.60
CA GLY A 106 -12.67 0.18 -9.01
C GLY A 106 -13.15 -1.18 -9.53
N GLY A 107 -13.72 -2.07 -8.71
CA GLY A 107 -14.16 -3.41 -9.13
C GLY A 107 -15.38 -3.49 -10.08
N ARG A 108 -15.77 -2.41 -10.77
CA ARG A 108 -16.96 -2.38 -11.65
C ARG A 108 -16.76 -3.11 -12.99
N PHE A 109 -15.52 -3.42 -13.36
CA PHE A 109 -15.17 -4.08 -14.62
C PHE A 109 -14.18 -5.23 -14.38
N VAL A 110 -14.66 -6.34 -13.80
CA VAL A 110 -13.83 -7.50 -13.48
C VAL A 110 -14.31 -8.68 -14.33
N ASP A 111 -13.41 -9.32 -15.07
CA ASP A 111 -13.69 -10.52 -15.86
C ASP A 111 -14.03 -11.69 -14.93
N ASP A 112 -14.91 -12.60 -15.37
CA ASP A 112 -15.32 -13.80 -14.62
C ASP A 112 -14.12 -14.64 -14.16
N ALA A 113 -13.00 -14.61 -14.90
CA ALA A 113 -11.76 -15.26 -14.53
C ALA A 113 -11.11 -14.64 -13.26
N GLN A 114 -11.11 -13.32 -13.14
CA GLN A 114 -10.55 -12.60 -11.99
C GLN A 114 -11.42 -12.81 -10.75
N VAL A 115 -12.75 -12.81 -10.90
CA VAL A 115 -13.69 -13.14 -9.80
C VAL A 115 -13.41 -14.54 -9.26
N ARG A 116 -13.17 -15.53 -10.13
CA ARG A 116 -12.82 -16.90 -9.71
C ARG A 116 -11.48 -16.97 -8.98
N MET A 117 -10.47 -16.21 -9.42
CA MET A 117 -9.18 -16.16 -8.73
C MET A 117 -9.30 -15.49 -7.36
N PHE A 118 -10.02 -14.37 -7.29
CA PHE A 118 -10.35 -13.68 -6.05
C PHE A 118 -11.02 -14.62 -5.05
N GLN A 119 -12.06 -15.36 -5.47
CA GLN A 119 -12.75 -16.31 -4.62
C GLN A 119 -11.83 -17.44 -4.14
N ARG A 120 -10.94 -17.95 -5.00
CA ARG A 120 -9.98 -19.00 -4.63
C ARG A 120 -8.95 -18.52 -3.60
N GLU A 121 -8.37 -17.34 -3.78
CA GLU A 121 -7.43 -16.80 -2.79
C GLU A 121 -8.14 -16.43 -1.48
N ALA A 122 -9.34 -15.83 -1.54
CA ALA A 122 -10.14 -15.57 -0.36
C ALA A 122 -10.43 -16.85 0.45
N GLN A 123 -10.69 -17.97 -0.23
CA GLN A 123 -10.84 -19.28 0.41
C GLN A 123 -9.55 -19.78 1.05
N THR A 124 -8.40 -19.59 0.41
CA THR A 124 -7.10 -19.94 0.98
C THR A 124 -6.83 -19.14 2.24
N LEU A 125 -7.09 -17.84 2.21
CA LEU A 125 -6.91 -16.94 3.36
C LEU A 125 -7.90 -17.23 4.49
N ALA A 126 -9.14 -17.57 4.18
CA ALA A 126 -10.15 -17.97 5.17
C ALA A 126 -9.78 -19.26 5.93
N ARG A 127 -8.84 -20.07 5.41
CA ARG A 127 -8.31 -21.26 6.11
C ARG A 127 -7.19 -20.93 7.10
N LEU A 128 -6.67 -19.71 7.09
CA LEU A 128 -5.68 -19.29 8.08
C LEU A 128 -6.36 -19.14 9.44
N GLN A 129 -5.88 -19.93 10.40
CA GLN A 129 -6.35 -19.93 11.79
C GLN A 129 -5.13 -19.83 12.69
N HIS A 130 -4.76 -18.59 13.02
CA HIS A 130 -3.62 -18.31 13.87
C HIS A 130 -3.96 -17.11 14.76
N PRO A 131 -3.61 -17.13 16.06
CA PRO A 131 -3.93 -16.02 16.97
C PRO A 131 -3.37 -14.68 16.47
N GLY A 132 -2.21 -14.71 15.80
CA GLY A 132 -1.58 -13.52 15.23
C GLY A 132 -2.00 -13.12 13.81
N ILE A 133 -3.03 -13.73 13.23
CA ILE A 133 -3.57 -13.37 11.89
C ILE A 133 -5.03 -12.99 12.04
N ALA A 134 -5.45 -11.87 11.44
CA ALA A 134 -6.85 -11.50 11.41
C ALA A 134 -7.66 -12.51 10.58
N THR A 135 -8.74 -13.01 11.17
CA THR A 135 -9.58 -14.02 10.51
C THR A 135 -10.44 -13.38 9.41
N ILE A 136 -10.46 -13.98 8.22
CA ILE A 136 -11.42 -13.61 7.17
C ILE A 136 -12.71 -14.42 7.40
N PHE A 137 -13.83 -13.73 7.53
CA PHE A 137 -15.14 -14.33 7.74
C PHE A 137 -15.92 -14.51 6.43
N ALA A 138 -15.82 -13.55 5.52
CA ALA A 138 -16.52 -13.60 4.24
C ALA A 138 -15.81 -12.77 3.18
N ALA A 139 -16.05 -13.11 1.92
CA ALA A 139 -15.68 -12.30 0.76
C ALA A 139 -16.83 -12.38 -0.26
N GLY A 140 -17.09 -11.29 -0.97
CA GLY A 140 -18.22 -11.22 -1.89
C GLY A 140 -18.16 -10.01 -2.81
N GLN A 141 -19.29 -9.72 -3.46
CA GLN A 141 -19.49 -8.54 -4.29
C GLN A 141 -20.71 -7.76 -3.82
N THR A 142 -20.64 -6.44 -3.88
CA THR A 142 -21.80 -5.57 -3.67
C THR A 142 -22.74 -5.67 -4.87
N GLY A 143 -23.98 -5.19 -4.72
CA GLY A 143 -24.92 -5.10 -5.85
C GLY A 143 -24.41 -4.23 -7.01
N GLU A 144 -23.40 -3.38 -6.77
CA GLU A 144 -22.74 -2.55 -7.77
C GLU A 144 -21.47 -3.20 -8.35
N GLY A 145 -21.20 -4.48 -8.02
CA GLY A 145 -20.06 -5.25 -8.53
C GLY A 145 -18.75 -5.05 -7.76
N GLN A 146 -18.69 -4.20 -6.74
CA GLN A 146 -17.46 -3.99 -5.97
C GLN A 146 -17.15 -5.17 -5.08
N HIS A 147 -15.89 -5.61 -5.05
CA HIS A 147 -15.46 -6.66 -4.13
C HIS A 147 -15.42 -6.17 -2.68
N PHE A 148 -15.76 -7.05 -1.74
CA PHE A 148 -15.60 -6.78 -0.31
C PHE A 148 -15.04 -7.98 0.45
N PHE A 149 -14.45 -7.68 1.61
CA PHE A 149 -14.04 -8.65 2.62
C PHE A 149 -14.56 -8.27 3.98
N ALA A 150 -15.17 -9.22 4.68
CA ALA A 150 -15.48 -9.10 6.10
C ALA A 150 -14.44 -9.88 6.90
N MET A 151 -13.78 -9.20 7.83
CA MET A 151 -12.69 -9.75 8.63
C MET A 151 -12.83 -9.39 10.12
N GLU A 152 -12.02 -10.04 10.94
CA GLU A 152 -11.91 -9.77 12.37
C GLU A 152 -11.68 -8.28 12.64
N ARG A 153 -12.55 -7.67 13.45
CA ARG A 153 -12.35 -6.29 13.91
C ARG A 153 -11.35 -6.31 15.07
N ILE A 154 -10.16 -5.78 14.83
CA ILE A 154 -9.12 -5.67 15.85
C ILE A 154 -9.23 -4.31 16.56
N ASP A 155 -9.37 -4.33 17.88
CA ASP A 155 -9.21 -3.14 18.73
C ASP A 155 -7.73 -3.05 19.13
N GLY A 156 -6.96 -2.32 18.33
CA GLY A 156 -5.52 -2.19 18.47
C GLY A 156 -4.97 -0.99 17.70
N VAL A 157 -3.68 -0.76 17.83
CA VAL A 157 -2.95 0.32 17.13
C VAL A 157 -1.83 -0.26 16.28
N ALA A 158 -1.32 0.51 15.30
CA ALA A 158 -0.23 0.03 14.45
C ALA A 158 1.02 -0.32 15.26
N LEU A 159 1.82 -1.26 14.75
CA LEU A 159 2.99 -1.79 15.46
C LEU A 159 3.96 -0.70 15.92
N ASN A 160 4.29 0.23 15.03
CA ASN A 160 5.17 1.38 15.27
C ASN A 160 4.59 2.32 16.34
N ASP A 161 3.30 2.60 16.32
CA ASP A 161 2.64 3.39 17.38
C ASP A 161 2.67 2.65 18.72
N PHE A 162 2.41 1.34 18.71
CA PHE A 162 2.43 0.52 19.91
C PHE A 162 3.81 0.54 20.56
N VAL A 163 4.87 0.21 19.81
CA VAL A 163 6.24 0.12 20.38
C VAL A 163 6.75 1.47 20.87
N ASN A 164 6.31 2.57 20.28
CA ASN A 164 6.69 3.93 20.67
C ASN A 164 5.78 4.54 21.74
N GLY A 165 4.77 3.81 22.21
CA GLY A 165 3.89 4.26 23.30
C GLY A 165 2.81 5.25 22.87
N HIS A 166 2.61 5.45 21.56
CA HIS A 166 1.55 6.27 20.96
C HIS A 166 0.19 5.55 21.01
N THR A 167 -0.15 4.99 22.17
CA THR A 167 -1.41 4.30 22.43
C THR A 167 -2.41 5.23 23.08
N GLN A 168 -3.65 4.78 23.25
CA GLN A 168 -4.68 5.49 24.02
C GLN A 168 -5.23 4.55 25.11
N PRO A 169 -4.97 4.81 26.41
CA PRO A 169 -4.13 5.89 26.94
C PRO A 169 -2.64 5.73 26.54
N PRO A 170 -1.84 6.83 26.51
CA PRO A 170 -0.42 6.76 26.24
C PRO A 170 0.31 5.87 27.25
N ARG A 171 1.37 5.22 26.81
CA ARG A 171 2.20 4.34 27.64
C ARG A 171 3.68 4.62 27.40
N ALA A 172 4.55 4.08 28.26
CA ALA A 172 5.98 4.13 28.01
C ALA A 172 6.34 3.34 26.73
N PRO A 173 7.28 3.84 25.90
CA PRO A 173 7.82 3.06 24.80
C PRO A 173 8.37 1.72 25.29
N LEU A 174 8.24 0.69 24.47
CA LEU A 174 8.79 -0.63 24.80
C LEU A 174 10.32 -0.61 24.84
N GLY A 175 10.88 -1.35 25.79
CA GLY A 175 12.30 -1.67 25.81
C GLY A 175 12.69 -2.63 24.69
N LEU A 176 13.99 -2.74 24.42
CA LEU A 176 14.53 -3.58 23.34
C LEU A 176 14.03 -5.03 23.39
N ARG A 177 14.02 -5.63 24.59
CA ARG A 177 13.57 -7.01 24.79
C ARG A 177 12.11 -7.19 24.37
N ASP A 178 11.22 -6.33 24.86
CA ASP A 178 9.77 -6.45 24.59
C ASP A 178 9.47 -6.21 23.10
N ARG A 179 10.23 -5.34 22.42
CA ARG A 179 10.14 -5.15 20.97
C ARG A 179 10.48 -6.43 20.21
N ILE A 180 11.56 -7.11 20.60
CA ILE A 180 11.98 -8.38 19.99
C ILE A 180 10.96 -9.49 20.27
N GLU A 181 10.47 -9.62 21.50
CA GLU A 181 9.46 -10.62 21.88
C GLU A 181 8.13 -10.42 21.15
N LEU A 182 7.70 -9.17 20.96
CA LEU A 182 6.55 -8.84 20.13
C LEU A 182 6.80 -9.20 18.66
N PHE A 183 7.98 -8.89 18.14
CA PHE A 183 8.32 -9.16 16.73
C PHE A 183 8.44 -10.65 16.42
N ILE A 184 8.92 -11.48 17.36
CA ILE A 184 8.93 -12.94 17.22
C ILE A 184 7.50 -13.48 16.97
N ARG A 185 6.50 -12.95 17.68
CA ARG A 185 5.09 -13.34 17.47
C ARG A 185 4.56 -12.93 16.09
N VAL A 186 5.01 -11.79 15.54
CA VAL A 186 4.75 -11.40 14.15
C VAL A 186 5.38 -12.42 13.18
N CYS A 187 6.65 -12.76 13.37
CA CYS A 187 7.34 -13.76 12.56
C CYS A 187 6.65 -15.13 12.61
N ASP A 188 6.14 -15.54 13.76
CA ASP A 188 5.38 -16.79 13.90
C ASP A 188 4.08 -16.80 13.09
N ALA A 189 3.36 -15.67 13.05
CA ALA A 189 2.19 -15.50 12.22
C ALA A 189 2.52 -15.59 10.72
N ILE A 190 3.59 -14.90 10.27
CA ILE A 190 4.02 -14.95 8.87
C ILE A 190 4.49 -16.35 8.48
N ARG A 191 5.29 -17.00 9.33
CA ARG A 191 5.73 -18.39 9.15
C ARG A 191 4.53 -19.35 9.02
N TYR A 192 3.50 -19.17 9.85
CA TYR A 192 2.28 -19.99 9.78
C TYR A 192 1.59 -19.88 8.41
N ALA A 193 1.51 -18.65 7.85
CA ALA A 193 0.95 -18.40 6.53
C ALA A 193 1.83 -19.00 5.41
N HIS A 194 3.15 -18.79 5.47
CA HIS A 194 4.12 -19.33 4.50
C HIS A 194 4.04 -20.86 4.40
N GLN A 195 3.92 -21.56 5.53
CA GLN A 195 3.77 -23.02 5.57
C GLN A 195 2.49 -23.53 4.86
N ARG A 196 1.53 -22.63 4.57
CA ARG A 196 0.28 -22.91 3.86
C ARG A 196 0.28 -22.32 2.44
N GLY A 197 1.43 -21.88 1.96
CA GLY A 197 1.59 -21.32 0.62
C GLY A 197 1.01 -19.91 0.46
N VAL A 198 0.74 -19.20 1.56
CA VAL A 198 0.28 -17.81 1.52
C VAL A 198 1.46 -16.88 1.71
N ILE A 199 1.63 -15.91 0.81
CA ILE A 199 2.62 -14.82 0.90
C ILE A 199 1.84 -13.53 1.13
N HIS A 200 2.31 -12.69 2.06
CA HIS A 200 1.63 -11.44 2.42
C HIS A 200 1.76 -10.36 1.35
N ARG A 201 2.95 -10.16 0.78
CA ARG A 201 3.27 -9.23 -0.32
C ARG A 201 3.14 -7.73 -0.03
N ASP A 202 2.38 -7.30 0.97
CA ASP A 202 2.30 -5.87 1.37
C ASP A 202 2.59 -5.69 2.87
N LEU A 203 3.62 -6.35 3.39
CA LEU A 203 3.89 -6.31 4.83
C LEU A 203 4.51 -4.95 5.21
N LYS A 204 3.86 -4.27 6.16
CA LYS A 204 4.28 -2.97 6.69
C LYS A 204 3.72 -2.78 8.11
N PRO A 205 4.25 -1.85 8.92
CA PRO A 205 3.82 -1.67 10.31
C PRO A 205 2.33 -1.34 10.45
N SER A 206 1.73 -0.62 9.50
CA SER A 206 0.29 -0.31 9.51
C SER A 206 -0.62 -1.52 9.20
N ASN A 207 -0.07 -2.58 8.62
CA ASN A 207 -0.76 -3.87 8.42
C ASN A 207 -0.53 -4.84 9.59
N ILE A 208 0.13 -4.40 10.67
CA ILE A 208 0.32 -5.17 11.91
C ILE A 208 -0.28 -4.34 13.04
N LEU A 209 -1.47 -4.73 13.50
CA LEU A 209 -2.08 -4.11 14.67
C LEU A 209 -1.66 -4.85 15.93
N VAL A 210 -1.49 -4.13 17.04
CA VAL A 210 -1.24 -4.70 18.34
C VAL A 210 -2.43 -4.39 19.24
N THR A 211 -3.04 -5.44 19.80
CA THR A 211 -4.18 -5.31 20.70
C THR A 211 -3.78 -4.64 22.01
N ARG A 212 -4.76 -4.24 22.82
CA ARG A 212 -4.52 -3.71 24.17
C ARG A 212 -3.80 -4.70 25.09
N ASP A 213 -4.00 -6.00 24.86
CA ASP A 213 -3.32 -7.07 25.59
C ASP A 213 -1.88 -7.32 25.09
N GLY A 214 -1.42 -6.56 24.08
CA GLY A 214 -0.07 -6.67 23.54
C GLY A 214 0.11 -7.81 22.56
N GLU A 215 -0.97 -8.32 21.95
CA GLU A 215 -0.92 -9.38 20.93
C GLU A 215 -0.90 -8.79 19.52
N PRO A 216 0.06 -9.16 18.66
CA PRO A 216 0.09 -8.68 17.28
C PRO A 216 -0.90 -9.43 16.40
N LYS A 217 -1.50 -8.73 15.44
CA LYS A 217 -2.48 -9.20 14.46
C LYS A 217 -2.07 -8.70 13.08
N VAL A 218 -1.64 -9.61 12.23
CA VAL A 218 -1.32 -9.32 10.82
C VAL A 218 -2.64 -9.23 10.03
N LEU A 219 -2.80 -8.14 9.28
CA LEU A 219 -3.97 -7.83 8.46
C LEU A 219 -3.65 -7.95 6.96
N ASP A 220 -4.65 -7.89 6.09
CA ASP A 220 -4.49 -7.53 4.66
C ASP A 220 -3.50 -8.37 3.82
N PHE A 221 -3.46 -9.70 4.04
CA PHE A 221 -2.67 -10.63 3.22
C PHE A 221 -3.03 -10.55 1.73
N GLY A 222 -2.18 -9.94 0.89
CA GLY A 222 -2.15 -10.09 -0.57
C GLY A 222 -3.40 -9.69 -1.37
N LEU A 223 -4.51 -9.32 -0.71
CA LEU A 223 -5.83 -9.16 -1.32
C LEU A 223 -5.90 -8.09 -2.40
N ALA A 224 -4.98 -7.13 -2.38
CA ALA A 224 -4.93 -6.03 -3.34
C ALA A 224 -4.46 -6.46 -4.73
N ARG A 225 -3.47 -7.36 -4.82
CA ARG A 225 -2.92 -7.81 -6.11
C ARG A 225 -3.81 -8.81 -6.85
N LEU A 226 -4.87 -9.31 -6.20
CA LEU A 226 -5.88 -10.14 -6.85
C LEU A 226 -6.77 -9.38 -7.82
N ILE A 227 -6.87 -8.07 -7.62
CA ILE A 227 -7.84 -7.19 -8.28
C ILE A 227 -7.14 -6.34 -9.35
N GLU A 228 -5.82 -6.18 -9.24
CA GLU A 228 -4.97 -5.49 -10.21
C GLU A 228 -4.09 -6.52 -10.95
N PRO A 229 -4.44 -6.92 -12.19
CA PRO A 229 -3.58 -7.79 -12.99
C PRO A 229 -2.27 -7.10 -13.41
N ASP A 230 -1.28 -7.94 -13.75
CA ASP A 230 0.10 -7.70 -14.24
C ASP A 230 0.34 -6.62 -15.32
N GLU A 231 -0.68 -5.89 -15.80
CA GLU A 231 -0.51 -4.84 -16.81
C GLU A 231 -0.14 -3.47 -16.23
N ALA A 232 -0.19 -3.33 -14.91
CA ALA A 232 0.44 -2.24 -14.20
C ALA A 232 1.59 -2.80 -13.35
N ALA A 233 2.80 -2.84 -13.93
CA ALA A 233 3.99 -2.54 -13.12
C ALA A 233 3.59 -1.36 -12.22
N PRO A 234 3.72 -1.49 -10.88
CA PRO A 234 2.93 -0.74 -9.89
C PRO A 234 2.71 0.64 -10.45
N SER A 235 1.53 0.87 -11.04
CA SER A 235 1.31 2.11 -11.72
C SER A 235 1.44 3.11 -10.59
N ILE A 236 2.48 3.93 -10.70
CA ILE A 236 2.78 5.03 -9.81
C ILE A 236 1.68 6.05 -10.11
N GLN A 237 0.43 5.68 -9.82
CA GLN A 237 -0.70 6.57 -9.75
C GLN A 237 -0.61 7.18 -8.38
N THR A 238 0.16 8.25 -8.35
CA THR A 238 0.36 9.16 -7.22
C THR A 238 -0.97 9.80 -6.84
N GLU A 239 -1.76 9.09 -6.03
CA GLU A 239 -2.55 9.78 -5.00
C GLU A 239 -1.56 10.24 -3.92
N THR A 240 -1.14 11.50 -4.08
CA THR A 240 -0.31 12.34 -3.21
C THR A 240 0.04 11.76 -1.81
N GLY A 241 1.34 11.48 -1.62
CA GLY A 241 1.99 11.25 -0.32
C GLY A 241 1.90 9.84 0.28
N ARG A 242 0.89 9.02 -0.04
CA ARG A 242 0.71 7.69 0.60
C ARG A 242 1.37 6.53 -0.12
N VAL A 243 1.56 6.63 -1.44
CA VAL A 243 2.30 5.63 -2.24
C VAL A 243 3.77 5.55 -1.80
N MET A 244 4.35 6.71 -1.45
CA MET A 244 5.72 6.85 -0.94
C MET A 244 5.99 5.97 0.30
N GLY A 245 5.03 5.88 1.22
CA GLY A 245 5.17 5.11 2.46
C GLY A 245 5.03 3.58 2.32
N THR A 246 4.52 3.06 1.19
CA THR A 246 4.50 1.60 0.93
C THR A 246 5.76 1.14 0.23
N LEU A 247 6.38 1.99 -0.60
CA LEU A 247 7.63 1.69 -1.30
C LEU A 247 8.76 1.33 -0.34
N GLN A 248 8.78 1.95 0.85
CA GLN A 248 9.86 1.72 1.83
C GLN A 248 9.94 0.28 2.34
N TYR A 249 8.88 -0.52 2.24
CA TYR A 249 8.89 -1.94 2.67
C TYR A 249 8.94 -2.92 1.51
N MET A 250 8.93 -2.44 0.26
CA MET A 250 8.97 -3.32 -0.91
C MET A 250 10.33 -3.98 -1.05
N SER A 251 10.32 -5.29 -1.30
CA SER A 251 11.51 -6.03 -1.69
C SER A 251 12.04 -5.57 -3.06
N PRO A 252 13.33 -5.80 -3.37
CA PRO A 252 13.89 -5.43 -4.66
C PRO A 252 13.16 -6.02 -5.87
N GLU A 253 12.69 -7.25 -5.78
CA GLU A 253 11.88 -7.91 -6.81
C GLU A 253 10.52 -7.23 -7.01
N GLN A 254 9.90 -6.75 -5.93
CA GLN A 254 8.64 -6.00 -6.03
C GLN A 254 8.84 -4.62 -6.63
N ALA A 255 9.89 -3.91 -6.21
CA ALA A 255 10.21 -2.57 -6.71
C ALA A 255 10.52 -2.58 -8.21
N ARG A 256 11.08 -3.68 -8.74
CA ARG A 256 11.34 -3.89 -10.17
C ARG A 256 10.12 -4.39 -10.95
N GLY A 257 9.01 -4.72 -10.29
CA GLY A 257 7.85 -5.34 -10.92
C GLY A 257 8.10 -6.77 -11.41
N ALA A 258 9.10 -7.48 -10.89
CA ALA A 258 9.43 -8.85 -11.28
C ALA A 258 8.46 -9.84 -10.60
N THR A 259 7.21 -9.87 -11.04
CA THR A 259 6.13 -10.64 -10.39
C THR A 259 6.40 -12.14 -10.31
N GLN A 260 7.17 -12.68 -11.24
CA GLN A 260 7.60 -14.09 -11.26
C GLN A 260 8.64 -14.44 -10.18
N GLU A 261 9.35 -13.46 -9.64
CA GLU A 261 10.38 -13.66 -8.62
C GLU A 261 9.83 -13.54 -7.19
N ILE A 262 8.57 -13.12 -7.03
CA ILE A 262 7.94 -12.93 -5.72
C ILE A 262 7.68 -14.29 -5.06
N ASP A 263 8.36 -14.53 -3.95
CA ASP A 263 8.14 -15.69 -3.09
C ASP A 263 8.16 -15.31 -1.59
N THR A 264 8.25 -16.28 -0.69
CA THR A 264 8.28 -16.04 0.76
C THR A 264 9.41 -15.10 1.21
N ARG A 265 10.51 -15.00 0.45
CA ARG A 265 11.66 -14.12 0.75
C ARG A 265 11.29 -12.64 0.65
N THR A 266 10.28 -12.30 -0.15
CA THR A 266 9.69 -10.96 -0.21
C THR A 266 9.20 -10.51 1.16
N ASP A 267 8.45 -11.36 1.87
CA ASP A 267 7.97 -11.02 3.22
C ASP A 267 9.12 -11.01 4.25
N VAL A 268 10.15 -11.86 4.07
CA VAL A 268 11.34 -11.85 4.92
C VAL A 268 12.11 -10.54 4.81
N TYR A 269 12.23 -10.00 3.59
CA TYR A 269 12.81 -8.67 3.37
C TYR A 269 12.02 -7.60 4.13
N ALA A 270 10.69 -7.56 3.95
CA ALA A 270 9.83 -6.60 4.63
C ALA A 270 9.91 -6.73 6.17
N LEU A 271 9.94 -7.96 6.70
CA LEU A 271 10.20 -8.20 8.13
C LEU A 271 11.54 -7.60 8.58
N GLY A 272 12.60 -7.71 7.78
CA GLY A 272 13.89 -7.09 8.08
C GLY A 272 13.83 -5.57 8.17
N VAL A 273 13.12 -4.94 7.24
CA VAL A 273 12.89 -3.48 7.23
C VAL A 273 12.09 -3.04 8.45
N ILE A 274 11.00 -3.74 8.77
CA ILE A 274 10.16 -3.45 9.94
C ILE A 274 10.96 -3.63 11.23
N LEU A 275 11.73 -4.71 11.35
CA LEU A 275 12.57 -4.94 12.51
C LEU A 275 13.59 -3.81 12.69
N TYR A 276 14.25 -3.39 11.61
CA TYR A 276 15.16 -2.26 11.66
C TYR A 276 14.45 -1.02 12.21
N GLU A 277 13.30 -0.65 11.63
CA GLU A 277 12.55 0.55 12.03
C GLU A 277 12.12 0.51 13.50
N ILE A 278 11.58 -0.61 13.99
CA ILE A 278 11.17 -0.69 15.39
C ILE A 278 12.37 -0.70 16.35
N LEU A 279 13.57 -1.04 15.90
CA LEU A 279 14.77 -1.03 16.74
C LEU A 279 15.46 0.33 16.76
N THR A 280 15.46 1.05 15.65
CA THR A 280 16.20 2.30 15.47
C THR A 280 15.32 3.55 15.58
N GLY A 281 14.01 3.41 15.38
CA GLY A 281 13.05 4.52 15.32
C GLY A 281 12.89 5.12 13.92
N SER A 282 13.66 4.68 12.92
CA SER A 282 13.62 5.20 11.55
C SER A 282 13.79 4.07 10.51
N PRO A 283 13.23 4.18 9.31
CA PRO A 283 13.42 3.18 8.26
C PRO A 283 14.90 3.09 7.82
N PRO A 284 15.34 1.96 7.24
CA PRO A 284 16.73 1.76 6.80
C PRO A 284 17.12 2.60 5.59
N TYR A 285 16.15 3.12 4.83
CA TYR A 285 16.36 3.99 3.68
C TYR A 285 15.19 4.97 3.56
N GLU A 286 15.49 6.17 3.06
CA GLU A 286 14.48 7.16 2.68
C GLU A 286 14.06 6.92 1.23
N VAL A 287 12.76 6.92 0.97
CA VAL A 287 12.23 6.85 -0.40
C VAL A 287 11.82 8.27 -0.79
N THR A 288 12.69 8.94 -1.53
CA THR A 288 12.46 10.27 -2.14
C THR A 288 11.88 10.15 -3.54
#